data_AF-A0A1Q7B162-F1
#
_entry.id   AF-A0A1Q7B162-F1
#
_cell.length_a   1.000
_cell.length_b   1.000
_cell.length_c   1.000
_cell.angle_alpha   90.00
_cell.angle_beta   90.00
_cell.angle_gamma   90.00
#
_symmetry.space_group_name_H-M   'P 1'
#
loop_
_entity.id
_entity.type
_entity.pdbx_description
1 polymer ?
#
loop_
_entity_poly.entity_id
_entity_poly.type
_entity_poly.pdbx_seq_one_letter_code
_entity_poly.pdbx_strand_id
1 'polypeptide(L)'
;MFLPAFFLLQATFHSPRVIESSGVAVSHAYPGVLWTHNDSGDGPYLYATDLRGTDRGALLVPGAQAIDWEDIGLGPCPVSFLPKAGSCLYLADTGDNLEFRPFVTVYAIPEPPPPERAGDTLGTTRAPALVRLRYPDGPHDVEALYVSPRDTALYLVSKGARHRGGHPTGRSPRCVAHLLGDLPVLSGSWWPPVARSRARLQHRGARDRR
;
A
#
# COMPACT_ATOMS: atom_id res chain seq x y z
N MET A 1 26.24 -22.67 -7.13
CA MET A 1 26.12 -22.99 -5.69
C MET A 1 25.19 -21.94 -5.09
N PHE A 2 23.94 -22.29 -4.82
CA PHE A 2 22.99 -21.35 -4.18
C PHE A 2 23.26 -21.40 -2.68
N LEU A 3 23.63 -20.26 -2.09
CA LEU A 3 23.63 -20.12 -0.63
C LEU A 3 22.17 -20.21 -0.16
N PRO A 4 21.86 -21.02 0.86
CA PRO A 4 20.53 -21.01 1.45
C PRO A 4 20.26 -19.61 2.02
N ALA A 5 19.12 -19.02 1.64
CA ALA A 5 18.62 -17.83 2.30
C ALA A 5 18.12 -18.24 3.69
N PHE A 6 18.79 -17.77 4.74
CA PHE A 6 18.31 -17.91 6.10
C PHE A 6 17.38 -16.74 6.40
N PHE A 7 16.13 -17.05 6.73
CA PHE A 7 15.22 -16.09 7.35
C PHE A 7 15.47 -16.11 8.85
N LEU A 8 15.82 -14.95 9.41
CA LEU A 8 15.92 -14.75 10.84
C LEU A 8 14.74 -13.89 11.29
N LEU A 9 14.06 -14.31 12.35
CA LEU A 9 13.09 -13.46 13.01
C LEU A 9 13.84 -12.25 13.60
N GLN A 10 13.53 -11.06 13.11
CA GLN A 10 14.11 -9.82 13.61
C GLN A 10 13.41 -9.37 14.90
N ALA A 11 12.08 -9.27 14.87
CA ALA A 11 11.26 -8.80 15.97
C ALA A 11 9.77 -9.16 15.78
N THR A 12 8.98 -8.94 16.82
CA THR A 12 7.51 -8.94 16.80
C THR A 12 7.00 -7.59 17.27
N PHE A 13 5.89 -7.09 16.77
CA PHE A 13 5.31 -5.85 17.27
C PHE A 13 4.85 -6.00 18.72
N HIS A 14 5.31 -5.12 19.62
CA HIS A 14 4.96 -5.16 21.04
C HIS A 14 3.73 -4.32 21.39
N SER A 15 3.26 -3.47 20.48
CA SER A 15 2.10 -2.62 20.73
C SER A 15 0.84 -3.47 20.83
N PRO A 16 0.04 -3.36 21.91
CA PRO A 16 -1.24 -4.04 21.99
C PRO A 16 -2.29 -3.47 21.01
N ARG A 17 -2.00 -2.34 20.37
CA ARG A 17 -2.86 -1.75 19.33
C ARG A 17 -2.63 -2.35 17.95
N VAL A 18 -1.49 -3.01 17.72
CA VAL A 18 -1.22 -3.72 16.47
C VAL A 18 -1.73 -5.15 16.63
N ILE A 19 -2.98 -5.37 16.25
CA ILE A 19 -3.69 -6.64 16.44
C ILE A 19 -3.69 -7.50 15.17
N GLU A 20 -3.56 -6.86 14.00
CA GLU A 20 -3.63 -7.51 12.69
C GLU A 20 -2.82 -6.70 11.68
N SER A 21 -1.49 -6.66 11.84
CA SER A 21 -0.62 -5.95 10.90
C SER A 21 -0.71 -6.58 9.51
N SER A 22 -1.11 -5.79 8.51
CA SER A 22 -1.20 -6.25 7.11
C SER A 22 0.02 -5.83 6.25
N GLY A 23 0.80 -4.83 6.69
CA GLY A 23 2.00 -4.41 5.97
C GLY A 23 3.05 -3.75 6.85
N VAL A 24 4.29 -3.67 6.35
CA VAL A 24 5.40 -3.01 7.06
C VAL A 24 6.31 -2.23 6.10
N ALA A 25 6.63 -0.99 6.47
CA ALA A 25 7.54 -0.12 5.73
C ALA A 25 8.70 0.39 6.61
N VAL A 26 9.93 0.28 6.11
CA VAL A 26 11.14 0.78 6.79
C VAL A 26 11.34 2.25 6.47
N SER A 27 11.18 3.16 7.44
CA SER A 27 11.25 4.60 7.21
C SER A 27 12.55 5.03 6.52
N HIS A 28 12.44 5.88 5.49
CA HIS A 28 13.61 6.52 4.88
C HIS A 28 13.99 7.80 5.62
N ALA A 29 12.99 8.55 6.12
CA ALA A 29 13.23 9.82 6.80
C ALA A 29 13.72 9.67 8.25
N TYR A 30 13.39 8.54 8.91
CA TYR A 30 13.67 8.30 10.32
C TYR A 30 14.35 6.94 10.52
N PRO A 31 15.70 6.89 10.48
CA PRO A 31 16.44 5.64 10.62
C PRO A 31 16.05 4.86 11.88
N GLY A 32 15.83 3.56 11.69
CA GLY A 32 15.47 2.64 12.78
C GLY A 32 13.98 2.59 13.11
N VAL A 33 13.12 3.26 12.34
CA VAL A 33 11.66 3.21 12.50
C VAL A 33 11.03 2.30 11.44
N LEU A 34 10.09 1.47 11.88
CA LEU A 34 9.15 0.77 11.00
C LEU A 34 7.75 1.38 11.18
N TRP A 35 7.03 1.43 10.08
CA TRP A 35 5.63 1.82 10.02
C TRP A 35 4.78 0.60 9.69
N THR A 36 3.66 0.45 10.37
CA THR A 36 2.62 -0.55 10.08
C THR A 36 1.25 0.09 10.26
N HIS A 37 0.22 -0.58 9.76
CA HIS A 37 -1.18 -0.36 10.13
C HIS A 37 -1.81 -1.72 10.46
N ASN A 38 -3.01 -1.71 11.03
CA ASN A 38 -3.83 -2.92 11.04
C ASN A 38 -4.61 -3.05 9.73
N ASP A 39 -5.09 -4.26 9.48
CA ASP A 39 -6.08 -4.58 8.45
C ASP A 39 -7.47 -3.96 8.79
N SER A 40 -8.55 -4.49 8.23
CA SER A 40 -9.91 -4.04 8.47
C SER A 40 -10.35 -4.08 9.94
N GLY A 41 -11.32 -3.22 10.26
CA GLY A 41 -11.95 -3.19 11.60
C GLY A 41 -11.26 -2.26 12.61
N ASP A 42 -10.07 -1.73 12.29
CA ASP A 42 -9.47 -0.61 13.01
C ASP A 42 -9.82 0.75 12.34
N GLY A 43 -9.32 1.85 12.91
CA GLY A 43 -9.33 3.16 12.28
C GLY A 43 -8.11 3.40 11.37
N PRO A 44 -8.07 4.55 10.69
CA PRO A 44 -6.98 4.92 9.79
C PRO A 44 -5.73 5.38 10.57
N TYR A 45 -5.11 4.45 11.29
CA TYR A 45 -3.95 4.70 12.13
C TYR A 45 -2.68 4.13 11.51
N LEU A 46 -1.60 4.90 11.66
CA LEU A 46 -0.23 4.44 11.48
C LEU A 46 0.37 4.17 12.85
N TYR A 47 0.99 3.01 12.99
CA TYR A 47 1.72 2.61 14.18
C TYR A 47 3.22 2.66 13.89
N ALA A 48 3.96 3.33 14.76
CA ALA A 48 5.41 3.39 14.68
C ALA A 48 6.03 2.38 15.65
N THR A 49 7.10 1.73 15.21
CA THR A 49 7.93 0.89 16.07
C THR A 49 9.41 1.08 15.76
N ASP A 50 10.29 0.69 16.68
CA ASP A 50 11.71 0.53 16.37
C ASP A 50 12.00 -0.82 15.69
N LEU A 51 13.24 -1.06 15.27
CA LEU A 51 13.63 -2.33 14.62
C LEU A 51 13.55 -3.56 15.54
N ARG A 52 13.31 -3.36 16.84
CA ARG A 52 13.15 -4.43 17.84
C ARG A 52 11.67 -4.67 18.17
N GLY A 53 10.74 -4.00 17.49
CA GLY A 53 9.31 -4.14 17.73
C GLY A 53 8.77 -3.31 18.90
N THR A 54 9.60 -2.46 19.52
CA THR A 54 9.18 -1.57 20.62
C THR A 54 8.16 -0.56 20.10
N ASP A 55 7.02 -0.45 20.78
CA ASP A 55 5.96 0.50 20.44
C ASP A 55 6.43 1.96 20.63
N ARG A 56 6.31 2.76 19.57
CA ARG A 56 6.62 4.19 19.57
C ARG A 56 5.38 5.09 19.53
N GLY A 57 4.18 4.54 19.49
CA GLY A 57 2.92 5.28 19.47
C GLY A 57 2.18 5.17 18.14
N ALA A 58 1.17 6.02 17.97
CA ALA A 58 0.26 5.98 16.83
C ALA A 58 -0.07 7.38 16.30
N LEU A 59 -0.34 7.46 15.01
CA LEU A 59 -0.76 8.68 14.33
C LEU A 59 -2.05 8.41 13.55
N LEU A 60 -3.05 9.28 13.70
CA LEU A 60 -4.24 9.27 12.85
C LEU A 60 -3.91 9.82 11.46
N VAL A 61 -4.40 9.17 10.41
CA VAL A 61 -4.41 9.68 9.03
C VAL A 61 -5.73 10.41 8.79
N PRO A 62 -5.73 11.76 8.79
CA PRO A 62 -6.97 12.51 8.74
C PRO A 62 -7.68 12.35 7.39
N GLY A 63 -8.98 12.08 7.41
CA GLY A 63 -9.82 11.97 6.21
C GLY A 63 -9.70 10.65 5.44
N ALA A 64 -8.84 9.72 5.87
CA ALA A 64 -8.85 8.35 5.37
C ALA A 64 -9.98 7.54 6.02
N GLN A 65 -10.44 6.48 5.34
CA GLN A 65 -11.57 5.67 5.82
C GLN A 65 -11.14 4.31 6.38
N ALA A 66 -9.99 3.77 5.96
CA ALA A 66 -9.51 2.44 6.33
C ALA A 66 -10.58 1.35 6.18
N ILE A 67 -11.14 1.24 4.97
CA ILE A 67 -12.18 0.24 4.69
C ILE A 67 -11.58 -1.17 4.78
N ASP A 68 -10.45 -1.40 4.10
CA ASP A 68 -9.75 -2.68 4.04
C ASP A 68 -8.28 -2.40 3.67
N TRP A 69 -7.45 -2.05 4.66
CA TRP A 69 -6.06 -1.65 4.45
C TRP A 69 -5.13 -2.86 4.43
N GLU A 70 -4.56 -3.13 3.27
CA GLU A 70 -3.87 -4.40 3.03
C GLU A 70 -2.35 -4.28 3.02
N ASP A 71 -1.80 -3.13 2.62
CA ASP A 71 -0.35 -2.97 2.55
C ASP A 71 0.11 -1.52 2.71
N ILE A 72 1.38 -1.37 3.10
CA ILE A 72 2.08 -0.09 3.22
C ILE A 72 3.42 -0.14 2.51
N GLY A 73 3.64 0.82 1.61
CA GLY A 73 4.88 0.99 0.87
C GLY A 73 5.54 2.34 1.13
N LEU A 74 6.81 2.45 0.73
CA LEU A 74 7.53 3.71 0.67
C LEU A 74 7.98 4.00 -0.76
N GLY A 75 7.89 5.27 -1.14
CA GLY A 75 8.38 5.74 -2.43
C GLY A 75 8.53 7.26 -2.46
N PRO A 76 9.07 7.80 -3.56
CA PRO A 76 9.13 9.24 -3.76
C PRO A 76 7.73 9.83 -3.66
N CYS A 77 7.58 10.99 -3.03
CA CYS A 77 6.27 11.61 -2.97
C CYS A 77 5.74 11.97 -4.36
N PRO A 78 4.41 11.87 -4.59
CA PRO A 78 3.81 12.34 -5.82
C PRO A 78 4.06 13.85 -5.98
N VAL A 79 4.07 14.32 -7.22
CA VAL A 79 4.41 15.72 -7.55
C VAL A 79 3.53 16.76 -6.84
N SER A 80 2.32 16.40 -6.42
CA SER A 80 1.43 17.24 -5.61
C SER A 80 2.04 17.67 -4.27
N PHE A 81 3.05 16.95 -3.78
CA PHE A 81 3.80 17.30 -2.57
C PHE A 81 5.19 17.88 -2.85
N LEU A 82 5.61 17.97 -4.11
CA LEU A 82 6.89 18.57 -4.48
C LEU A 82 6.85 20.11 -4.46
N PRO A 83 7.99 20.77 -4.18
CA PRO A 83 9.34 20.22 -3.95
C PRO A 83 9.60 19.79 -2.49
N LYS A 84 8.57 19.78 -1.62
CA LYS A 84 8.76 19.84 -0.15
C LYS A 84 8.87 18.48 0.54
N ALA A 85 8.74 17.36 -0.17
CA ALA A 85 8.75 16.03 0.44
C ALA A 85 9.60 15.05 -0.37
N GLY A 86 10.55 14.38 0.30
CA GLY A 86 11.46 13.43 -0.34
C GLY A 86 10.86 12.03 -0.49
N SER A 87 10.12 11.56 0.52
CA SER A 87 9.57 10.20 0.59
C SER A 87 8.19 10.23 1.25
N CYS A 88 7.30 9.38 0.76
CA CYS A 88 5.91 9.25 1.18
C CYS A 88 5.61 7.80 1.53
N LEU A 89 4.84 7.62 2.61
CA LEU A 89 4.15 6.36 2.90
C LEU A 89 2.95 6.25 1.98
N TYR A 90 2.77 5.06 1.41
CA TYR A 90 1.64 4.71 0.56
C TYR A 90 0.81 3.63 1.26
N LEU A 91 -0.48 3.89 1.45
CA LEU A 91 -1.38 3.00 2.18
C LEU A 91 -2.43 2.47 1.20
N ALA A 92 -2.51 1.14 1.09
CA ALA A 92 -3.35 0.45 0.14
C ALA A 92 -4.68 0.06 0.80
N ASP A 93 -5.70 0.91 0.65
CA ASP A 93 -7.09 0.56 0.97
C ASP A 93 -7.70 -0.21 -0.20
N THR A 94 -7.22 -1.44 -0.36
CA THR A 94 -7.36 -2.24 -1.58
C THR A 94 -7.92 -3.64 -1.36
N GLY A 95 -8.15 -4.05 -0.12
CA GLY A 95 -8.82 -5.31 0.18
C GLY A 95 -10.27 -5.28 -0.31
N ASP A 96 -10.72 -6.39 -0.86
CA ASP A 96 -12.07 -6.56 -1.38
C ASP A 96 -12.39 -8.06 -1.51
N ASN A 97 -12.40 -8.81 -0.40
CA ASN A 97 -12.54 -10.27 -0.46
C ASN A 97 -13.80 -10.78 -1.17
N LEU A 98 -14.81 -9.92 -1.33
CA LEU A 98 -16.06 -10.21 -2.02
C LEU A 98 -16.12 -9.61 -3.44
N GLU A 99 -15.06 -8.93 -3.87
CA GLU A 99 -14.88 -8.33 -5.20
C GLU A 99 -16.10 -7.49 -5.63
N PHE A 100 -16.60 -6.61 -4.74
CA PHE A 100 -17.74 -5.73 -5.03
C PHE A 100 -17.41 -4.24 -4.98
N ARG A 101 -16.24 -3.84 -4.46
CA ARG A 101 -15.88 -2.43 -4.31
C ARG A 101 -15.72 -1.82 -5.71
N PRO A 102 -16.51 -0.78 -6.05
CA PRO A 102 -16.48 -0.20 -7.39
C PRO A 102 -15.18 0.56 -7.69
N PHE A 103 -14.42 0.88 -6.64
CA PHE A 103 -13.08 1.44 -6.67
C PHE A 103 -12.37 1.13 -5.35
N VAL A 104 -11.04 1.09 -5.40
CA VAL A 104 -10.14 1.04 -4.24
C VAL A 104 -9.42 2.38 -4.08
N THR A 105 -8.80 2.63 -2.93
CA THR A 105 -8.09 3.89 -2.67
C THR A 105 -6.64 3.62 -2.28
N VAL A 106 -5.70 4.36 -2.87
CA VAL A 106 -4.33 4.42 -2.34
C VAL A 106 -4.09 5.82 -1.82
N TYR A 107 -3.67 5.92 -0.56
CA TYR A 107 -3.29 7.17 0.09
C TYR A 107 -1.78 7.36 0.01
N ALA A 108 -1.32 8.60 -0.13
CA ALA A 108 0.09 8.98 -0.07
C ALA A 108 0.28 10.10 0.96
N ILE A 109 1.17 9.89 1.92
CA ILE A 109 1.41 10.81 3.03
C ILE A 109 2.92 11.08 3.10
N PRO A 110 3.39 12.33 3.09
CA PRO A 110 4.79 12.63 3.41
C PRO A 110 5.18 11.97 4.73
N GLU A 111 6.31 11.27 4.78
CA GLU A 111 6.73 10.55 5.99
C GLU A 111 6.64 11.49 7.22
N PRO A 112 5.75 11.19 8.19
CA PRO A 112 5.54 12.04 9.35
C PRO A 112 6.65 11.80 10.38
N PRO A 113 6.96 12.78 11.25
CA PRO A 113 7.74 12.53 12.45
C PRO A 113 7.11 11.39 13.27
N PRO A 114 7.88 10.34 13.63
CA PRO A 114 7.36 9.27 14.45
C PRO A 114 7.07 9.79 15.87
N PRO A 115 5.99 9.32 16.51
CA PRO A 115 5.82 9.52 17.93
C PRO A 115 7.00 8.91 18.70
N GLU A 116 7.26 9.40 19.91
CA GLU A 116 8.51 9.07 20.61
C GLU A 116 8.38 7.80 21.45
N ARG A 117 7.20 7.57 22.02
CA ARG A 117 6.90 6.49 22.98
C ARG A 117 5.47 5.98 22.83
N ALA A 118 5.23 4.77 23.32
CA ALA A 118 3.92 4.09 23.27
C ALA A 118 2.70 4.90 23.75
N GLY A 119 2.86 5.93 24.59
CA GLY A 119 1.76 6.78 25.06
C GLY A 119 1.31 7.87 24.07
N ASP A 120 2.07 8.10 23.00
CA ASP A 120 1.83 9.20 22.08
C ASP A 120 0.88 8.75 20.96
N THR A 121 -0.43 8.91 21.19
CA THR A 121 -1.49 8.39 20.29
C THR A 121 -2.47 9.45 19.79
N LEU A 122 -2.30 10.72 20.18
CA LEU A 122 -3.17 11.82 19.77
C LEU A 122 -2.62 12.60 18.56
N GLY A 123 -1.47 12.18 18.03
CA GLY A 123 -0.84 12.80 16.88
C GLY A 123 -1.60 12.51 15.58
N THR A 124 -1.45 13.42 14.60
CA THR A 124 -2.02 13.26 13.26
C THR A 124 -0.92 13.44 12.21
N THR A 125 -1.05 12.73 11.10
CA THR A 125 -0.21 12.98 9.93
C THR A 125 -0.68 14.22 9.17
N ARG A 126 0.08 14.62 8.14
CA ARG A 126 -0.45 15.53 7.12
C ARG A 126 -1.61 14.87 6.37
N ALA A 127 -2.54 15.68 5.89
CA ALA A 127 -3.62 15.19 5.03
C ALA A 127 -3.04 14.41 3.82
N PRO A 128 -3.54 13.20 3.55
CA PRO A 128 -3.05 12.39 2.45
C PRO A 128 -3.46 12.99 1.10
N ALA A 129 -2.60 12.83 0.09
CA ALA A 129 -3.09 12.77 -1.28
C ALA A 129 -3.70 11.38 -1.48
N LEU A 130 -4.67 11.26 -2.38
CA LEU A 130 -5.28 9.96 -2.67
C LEU A 130 -5.55 9.81 -4.15
N VAL A 131 -5.56 8.56 -4.58
CA VAL A 131 -6.11 8.14 -5.87
C VAL A 131 -7.19 7.11 -5.63
N ARG A 132 -8.25 7.19 -6.43
CA ARG A 132 -9.24 6.12 -6.53
C ARG A 132 -8.98 5.35 -7.81
N LEU A 133 -8.77 4.05 -7.68
CA LEU A 133 -8.47 3.15 -8.78
C LEU A 133 -9.71 2.32 -9.11
N ARG A 134 -10.00 2.19 -10.40
CA ARG A 134 -10.99 1.26 -10.93
C ARG A 134 -10.27 0.31 -11.86
N TYR A 135 -10.36 -0.97 -11.57
CA TYR A 135 -9.79 -1.99 -12.43
C TYR A 135 -10.64 -2.12 -13.70
N PRO A 136 -10.01 -2.28 -14.88
CA PRO A 136 -10.71 -2.32 -16.16
C PRO A 136 -11.58 -3.58 -16.36
N ASP A 137 -11.28 -4.65 -15.63
CA ASP A 137 -11.88 -5.98 -15.76
C ASP A 137 -12.80 -6.38 -14.60
N GLY A 138 -13.04 -5.46 -13.65
CA GLY A 138 -13.91 -5.67 -12.49
C GLY A 138 -13.15 -5.57 -11.17
N PRO A 139 -13.85 -5.51 -10.02
CA PRO A 139 -13.19 -5.43 -8.72
C PRO A 139 -12.24 -6.60 -8.47
N HIS A 140 -11.15 -6.34 -7.73
CA HIS A 140 -10.17 -7.35 -7.33
C HIS A 140 -9.76 -7.14 -5.88
N ASP A 141 -9.59 -8.24 -5.17
CA ASP A 141 -8.99 -8.31 -3.83
C ASP A 141 -7.47 -8.16 -3.94
N VAL A 142 -6.91 -7.03 -3.50
CA VAL A 142 -5.48 -6.71 -3.62
C VAL A 142 -4.83 -6.60 -2.25
N GLU A 143 -3.80 -7.42 -2.05
CA GLU A 143 -3.15 -7.68 -0.75
C GLU A 143 -1.74 -7.10 -0.67
N ALA A 144 -1.24 -6.53 -1.77
CA ALA A 144 0.14 -6.06 -1.85
C ALA A 144 0.30 -4.89 -2.82
N LEU A 145 1.15 -3.95 -2.41
CA LEU A 145 1.53 -2.75 -3.13
C LEU A 145 3.05 -2.65 -3.22
N TYR A 146 3.55 -2.33 -4.41
CA TYR A 146 4.93 -1.85 -4.59
C TYR A 146 4.92 -0.48 -5.26
N VAL A 147 5.76 0.42 -4.74
CA VAL A 147 5.95 1.77 -5.29
C VAL A 147 7.32 1.86 -5.94
N SER A 148 7.34 2.19 -7.22
CA SER A 148 8.60 2.34 -7.95
C SER A 148 9.37 3.57 -7.46
N PRO A 149 10.65 3.43 -7.07
CA PRO A 149 11.46 4.55 -6.63
C PRO A 149 11.89 5.48 -7.78
N ARG A 150 11.65 5.08 -9.04
CA ARG A 150 12.10 5.81 -10.23
C ARG A 150 11.10 6.85 -10.71
N ASP A 151 9.82 6.49 -10.66
CA ASP A 151 8.74 7.20 -11.35
C ASP A 151 7.43 7.22 -10.56
N THR A 152 7.40 6.72 -9.31
CA THR A 152 6.21 6.65 -8.44
C THR A 152 5.08 5.77 -8.97
N ALA A 153 5.35 4.94 -9.98
CA ALA A 153 4.39 3.96 -10.49
C ALA A 153 3.97 2.99 -9.38
N LEU A 154 2.66 2.70 -9.30
CA LEU A 154 2.09 1.75 -8.35
C LEU A 154 1.87 0.39 -9.01
N TYR A 155 2.35 -0.65 -8.36
CA TYR A 155 2.14 -2.04 -8.74
C TYR A 155 1.28 -2.70 -7.69
N LEU A 156 0.11 -3.19 -8.09
CA LEU A 156 -0.81 -3.91 -7.21
C LEU A 156 -0.79 -5.40 -7.55
N VAL A 157 -0.78 -6.22 -6.51
CA VAL A 157 -0.80 -7.68 -6.62
C VAL A 157 -2.09 -8.19 -5.99
N SER A 158 -2.95 -8.79 -6.81
CA SER A 158 -4.18 -9.39 -6.31
C SER A 158 -3.93 -10.70 -5.57
N LYS A 159 -4.79 -10.99 -4.58
CA LYS A 159 -4.88 -12.30 -3.91
C LYS A 159 -5.07 -13.44 -4.91
N GLY A 160 -5.63 -13.11 -6.08
CA GLY A 160 -6.04 -14.04 -7.12
C GLY A 160 -7.45 -14.57 -6.84
N ALA A 161 -8.15 -14.99 -7.91
CA ALA A 161 -9.53 -15.44 -7.79
C ALA A 161 -9.64 -16.64 -6.82
N ARG A 162 -10.48 -16.50 -5.78
CA ARG A 162 -11.02 -17.67 -5.09
C ARG A 162 -12.00 -18.36 -6.05
N HIS A 163 -11.67 -19.57 -6.48
CA HIS A 163 -12.61 -20.39 -7.25
C HIS A 163 -13.92 -20.59 -6.46
N ARG A 164 -14.94 -19.78 -6.73
CA ARG A 164 -16.32 -20.12 -6.38
C ARG A 164 -16.88 -21.01 -7.50
N GLY A 165 -16.85 -22.33 -7.29
CA GLY A 165 -17.80 -23.26 -7.89
C GLY A 165 -17.64 -23.63 -9.38
N GLY A 166 -16.43 -23.62 -9.94
CA GLY A 166 -16.16 -24.15 -11.29
C GLY A 166 -15.12 -25.27 -11.27
N HIS A 167 -15.44 -26.41 -11.87
CA HIS A 167 -14.57 -27.61 -12.00
C HIS A 167 -13.11 -27.25 -12.38
N PRO A 168 -12.09 -27.95 -11.84
CA PRO A 168 -10.70 -27.51 -11.96
C PRO A 168 -10.21 -27.72 -13.39
N THR A 169 -10.12 -26.63 -14.17
CA THR A 169 -9.31 -26.61 -15.38
C THR A 169 -7.86 -26.26 -15.03
N GLY A 170 -7.18 -27.15 -14.30
CA GLY A 170 -5.73 -27.35 -14.31
C GLY A 170 -4.74 -26.16 -14.23
N ARG A 171 -5.14 -24.94 -13.89
CA ARG A 171 -4.24 -23.79 -13.73
C ARG A 171 -4.38 -23.22 -12.32
N SER A 172 -3.27 -23.24 -11.58
CA SER A 172 -3.13 -22.56 -10.30
C SER A 172 -3.58 -21.10 -10.39
N PRO A 173 -4.20 -20.53 -9.35
CA PRO A 173 -4.48 -19.10 -9.30
C PRO A 173 -3.16 -18.36 -9.50
N ARG A 174 -3.09 -17.56 -10.57
CA ARG A 174 -1.91 -16.76 -10.87
C ARG A 174 -2.04 -15.48 -10.03
N CYS A 175 -1.12 -15.26 -9.09
CA CYS A 175 -0.84 -13.90 -8.64
C CYS A 175 -0.39 -13.10 -9.88
N VAL A 176 -1.16 -12.11 -10.29
CA VAL A 176 -0.80 -11.25 -11.43
C VAL A 176 -0.54 -9.85 -10.88
N ALA A 177 0.69 -9.37 -11.06
CA ALA A 177 1.01 -7.98 -10.83
C ALA A 177 0.48 -7.17 -12.03
N HIS A 178 -0.36 -6.17 -11.76
CA HIS A 178 -0.86 -5.26 -12.78
C HIS A 178 -0.27 -3.87 -12.56
N LEU A 179 0.32 -3.29 -13.61
CA LEU A 179 0.58 -1.85 -13.65
C LEU A 179 -0.75 -1.16 -13.95
N LEU A 180 -1.31 -0.50 -12.94
CA LEU A 180 -2.63 0.13 -13.05
C LEU A 180 -2.56 1.62 -13.38
N GLY A 181 -1.37 2.20 -13.32
CA GLY A 181 -1.08 3.56 -13.76
C GLY A 181 -0.14 4.28 -12.79
N ASP A 182 0.25 5.48 -13.20
CA ASP A 182 0.95 6.44 -12.35
C ASP A 182 -0.08 7.29 -11.61
N LEU A 183 0.24 7.73 -10.39
CA LEU A 183 -0.59 8.70 -9.67
C LEU A 183 -0.63 10.03 -10.45
N PRO A 184 -1.77 10.43 -11.04
CA PRO A 184 -1.80 11.64 -11.83
C PRO A 184 -1.58 12.87 -10.96
N VAL A 185 -0.86 13.82 -11.54
CA VAL A 185 -0.63 15.19 -11.07
C VAL A 185 -1.97 15.87 -10.77
N LEU A 186 -2.40 15.91 -9.52
CA LEU A 186 -3.54 16.75 -9.12
C LEU A 186 -3.00 18.04 -8.49
N SER A 187 -2.77 19.05 -9.32
CA SER A 187 -2.61 20.43 -8.86
C SER A 187 -3.99 21.05 -8.62
N GLY A 188 -4.46 21.03 -7.37
CA GLY A 188 -5.48 21.96 -6.87
C GLY A 188 -6.97 21.66 -7.15
N SER A 189 -7.74 21.73 -6.06
CA SER A 189 -9.19 21.99 -5.90
C SER A 189 -10.24 21.10 -6.62
N TRP A 190 -10.94 20.32 -5.79
CA TRP A 190 -12.34 19.86 -5.91
C TRP A 190 -12.73 18.91 -7.09
N TRP A 191 -13.62 17.96 -6.78
CA TRP A 191 -14.05 16.76 -7.54
C TRP A 191 -15.13 17.06 -8.62
N PRO A 192 -15.39 16.18 -9.63
CA PRO A 192 -14.52 15.73 -10.73
C PRO A 192 -15.21 15.83 -12.13
N PRO A 193 -14.63 15.29 -13.22
CA PRO A 193 -14.98 13.90 -13.55
C PRO A 193 -13.77 13.02 -13.86
N VAL A 194 -13.92 11.75 -13.47
CA VAL A 194 -13.19 10.53 -13.87
C VAL A 194 -12.06 10.77 -14.88
N ALA A 195 -10.81 10.82 -14.40
CA ALA A 195 -9.65 10.62 -15.24
C ALA A 195 -9.68 9.16 -15.75
N ARG A 196 -10.10 8.97 -17.00
CA ARG A 196 -9.94 7.70 -17.70
C ARG A 196 -8.49 7.59 -18.16
N SER A 197 -7.60 7.06 -17.32
CA SER A 197 -6.35 6.51 -17.83
C SER A 197 -6.69 5.22 -18.56
N ARG A 198 -6.66 5.24 -19.91
CA ARG A 198 -6.62 4.00 -20.68
C ARG A 198 -5.22 3.40 -20.51
N ALA A 199 -5.04 2.52 -19.54
CA ALA A 199 -3.87 1.65 -19.49
C ALA A 199 -3.89 0.76 -20.74
N ARG A 200 -2.98 1.04 -21.69
CA ARG A 200 -2.81 0.21 -22.89
C ARG A 200 -1.80 -0.88 -22.54
N LEU A 201 -2.26 -2.12 -22.37
CA LEU A 201 -1.39 -3.28 -22.23
C LEU A 201 -0.40 -3.32 -23.42
N GLN A 202 0.90 -3.16 -23.16
CA GLN A 202 1.92 -3.55 -24.12
C GLN A 202 2.38 -4.97 -23.80
N HIS A 203 1.81 -5.95 -24.50
CA HIS A 203 2.40 -7.28 -24.57
C HIS A 203 3.64 -7.21 -25.47
N ARG A 204 4.84 -7.09 -24.88
CA ARG A 204 6.07 -7.50 -25.57
C ARG A 204 6.28 -8.99 -25.33
N GLY A 205 5.75 -9.80 -26.24
CA GLY A 205 6.10 -11.22 -26.31
C GLY A 205 7.55 -11.37 -26.75
N ALA A 206 8.41 -11.83 -25.86
CA ALA A 206 9.71 -12.36 -26.22
C ALA A 206 9.48 -13.71 -26.92
N ARG A 207 9.54 -13.72 -28.26
CA ARG A 207 9.84 -14.95 -29.01
C ARG A 207 11.36 -15.06 -29.06
N ASP A 208 11.91 -15.87 -28.17
CA ASP A 208 13.27 -16.35 -28.33
C ASP A 208 13.27 -17.43 -29.42
N ARG A 209 14.10 -17.21 -30.44
CA ARG A 209 14.43 -18.19 -31.46
C ARG A 209 15.49 -19.12 -30.89
N ARG A 210 15.23 -20.43 -30.85
CA ARG A 210 16.15 -21.49 -31.32
C ARG A 210 15.31 -22.68 -31.77
#